data_AF-A0A261WEA9-F1
#
_entry.id   AF-A0A261WEA9-F1
#
_cell.length_a   1.000
_cell.length_b   1.000
_cell.length_c   1.000
_cell.angle_alpha   90.00
_cell.angle_beta   90.00
_cell.angle_gamma   90.00
#
_symmetry.space_group_name_H-M   'P 1'
#
loop_
_entity.id
_entity.type
_entity.pdbx_description
1 polymer ?
#
loop_
_entity_poly.entity_id
_entity_poly.type
_entity_poly.pdbx_seq_one_letter_code
_entity_poly.pdbx_strand_id
1 'polypeptide(L)'
;MKSIQRRLSLGLIAVMVVVGLVMAQTSLWLFEMGLQRYLESGLRNESENLLVALVRGPAGLQLDDHRLSGAYQRPLSGHYFRMDLPQGHWRSRSLWDFELPQPGVGLHANLELGKTGQSLLMLTSEYRKFGKQISITVAQDYT
;
A
#
# COMPACT_ATOMS: atom_id res chain seq x y z
N MET A 1 -40.57 10.71 44.98
CA MET A 1 -39.56 11.61 44.35
C MET A 1 -38.34 10.88 43.75
N LYS A 2 -37.97 9.66 44.17
CA LYS A 2 -36.79 8.93 43.66
C LYS A 2 -36.88 8.32 42.24
N SER A 3 -38.06 8.23 41.60
CA SER A 3 -38.19 7.52 40.30
C SER A 3 -37.98 8.39 39.06
N ILE A 4 -38.34 9.68 39.09
CA ILE A 4 -38.16 10.62 37.97
C ILE A 4 -36.69 11.00 37.80
N GLN A 5 -36.00 11.31 38.90
CA GLN A 5 -34.56 11.63 38.88
C GLN A 5 -33.73 10.44 38.38
N ARG A 6 -34.12 9.21 38.73
CA ARG A 6 -33.48 7.97 38.26
C ARG A 6 -33.69 7.74 36.76
N ARG A 7 -34.91 7.95 36.25
CA ARG A 7 -35.19 7.87 34.79
C ARG A 7 -34.41 8.92 34.00
N LEU A 8 -34.30 10.13 34.53
CA LEU A 8 -33.54 11.21 33.89
C LEU A 8 -32.04 10.89 33.86
N SER A 9 -31.48 10.38 34.96
CA SER A 9 -30.06 9.98 35.02
C SER A 9 -29.71 8.81 34.10
N LEU A 10 -30.61 7.81 33.97
CA LEU A 10 -30.44 6.69 33.05
C LEU A 10 -30.50 7.15 31.59
N GLY A 11 -31.39 8.08 31.26
CA GLY A 11 -31.44 8.70 29.94
C GLY A 11 -30.16 9.46 29.62
N LEU A 12 -29.63 10.22 30.57
CA LEU A 12 -28.37 10.95 30.41
C LEU A 12 -27.19 9.99 30.17
N ILE A 13 -27.07 8.94 30.99
CA ILE A 13 -26.01 7.94 30.82
C ILE A 13 -26.14 7.23 29.47
N ALA A 14 -27.35 6.86 29.07
CA ALA A 14 -27.59 6.23 27.77
C ALA A 14 -27.17 7.16 26.61
N VAL A 15 -27.51 8.45 26.67
CA VAL A 15 -27.08 9.43 25.67
C VAL A 15 -25.56 9.57 25.66
N MET A 16 -24.91 9.66 26.82
CA MET A 16 -23.45 9.73 26.89
C MET A 16 -22.77 8.50 26.28
N VAL A 17 -23.29 7.29 26.56
CA VAL A 17 -22.78 6.06 25.97
C VAL A 17 -22.97 6.05 24.46
N VAL A 18 -24.14 6.45 23.97
CA VAL A 18 -24.42 6.54 22.52
C VAL A 18 -23.48 7.53 21.85
N VAL A 19 -23.29 8.72 22.42
CA VAL A 19 -22.35 9.71 21.89
C VAL A 19 -20.92 9.16 21.90
N GLY A 20 -20.50 8.51 22.98
CA GLY A 20 -19.18 7.87 23.07
C GLY A 20 -18.97 6.79 22.01
N LEU A 21 -19.98 5.95 21.76
CA LEU A 21 -19.93 4.93 20.71
C LEU A 21 -19.86 5.57 19.32
N VAL A 22 -20.64 6.62 19.05
CA VAL A 22 -20.60 7.35 17.77
C VAL A 22 -19.22 7.99 17.56
N MET A 23 -18.63 8.58 18.59
CA MET A 23 -17.28 9.16 18.49
C MET A 23 -16.22 8.08 18.28
N ALA A 24 -16.29 6.97 19.01
CA ALA A 24 -15.36 5.85 18.82
C ALA A 24 -15.46 5.28 17.40
N GLN A 25 -16.68 5.04 16.92
CA GLN A 25 -16.94 4.50 15.58
C GLN A 25 -16.43 5.44 14.48
N THR A 26 -16.70 6.74 14.61
CA THR A 26 -16.23 7.73 13.62
C THR A 26 -14.72 7.88 13.64
N SER A 27 -14.07 7.84 14.81
CA SER A 27 -12.61 7.87 14.91
C SER A 27 -11.96 6.67 14.24
N LEU A 28 -12.48 5.46 14.45
CA LEU A 28 -11.96 4.25 13.81
C LEU A 28 -12.09 4.33 12.29
N TRP A 29 -13.25 4.78 11.81
CA TRP A 29 -13.50 4.95 10.38
C TRP A 29 -12.59 6.00 9.73
N LEU A 30 -12.42 7.15 10.37
CA LEU A 30 -11.51 8.21 9.88
C LEU A 30 -10.05 7.75 9.89
N PHE A 31 -9.64 7.00 10.91
CA PHE A 31 -8.30 6.46 11.02
C PHE A 31 -8.00 5.47 9.89
N GLU A 32 -8.91 4.51 9.64
CA GLU A 32 -8.76 3.52 8.58
C GLU A 32 -8.67 4.18 7.19
N MET A 33 -9.54 5.17 6.93
CA MET A 33 -9.47 5.95 5.69
C MET A 33 -8.19 6.78 5.56
N GLY A 34 -7.71 7.36 6.67
CA GLY A 34 -6.47 8.10 6.70
C GLY A 34 -5.28 7.19 6.40
N LEU A 35 -5.24 6.02 7.03
CA LEU A 35 -4.18 5.02 6.87
C LEU A 35 -4.15 4.49 5.44
N GLN A 36 -5.29 4.10 4.87
CA GLN A 36 -5.36 3.62 3.49
C GLN A 36 -4.82 4.66 2.51
N ARG A 37 -5.24 5.93 2.64
CA ARG A 37 -4.74 7.03 1.78
C ARG A 37 -3.25 7.29 1.96
N TYR A 38 -2.76 7.23 3.21
CA TYR A 38 -1.34 7.42 3.50
C TYR A 38 -0.49 6.31 2.86
N LEU A 39 -0.91 5.06 3.00
CA LEU A 39 -0.22 3.91 2.43
C LEU A 39 -0.27 3.91 0.90
N GLU A 40 -1.43 4.21 0.31
CA GLU A 40 -1.59 4.37 -1.13
C GLU A 40 -0.69 5.48 -1.67
N SER A 41 -0.66 6.64 -1.01
CA SER A 41 0.22 7.75 -1.41
C SER A 41 1.70 7.37 -1.27
N GLY A 42 2.06 6.61 -0.25
CA GLY A 42 3.42 6.11 -0.05
C GLY A 42 3.85 5.18 -1.19
N LEU A 43 3.03 4.18 -1.50
CA LEU A 43 3.25 3.27 -2.62
C LEU A 43 3.25 4.01 -3.96
N ARG A 44 2.38 4.99 -4.14
CA ARG A 44 2.34 5.82 -5.34
C ARG A 44 3.64 6.58 -5.53
N ASN A 45 4.12 7.25 -4.48
CA ASN A 45 5.40 7.97 -4.51
C ASN A 45 6.56 7.01 -4.82
N GLU A 46 6.53 5.81 -4.25
CA GLU A 46 7.55 4.79 -4.51
C GLU A 46 7.53 4.33 -5.98
N SER A 47 6.35 4.10 -6.55
CA SER A 47 6.20 3.76 -7.97
C SER A 47 6.67 4.90 -8.90
N GLU A 48 6.47 6.16 -8.50
CA GLU A 48 6.96 7.33 -9.22
C GLU A 48 8.48 7.48 -9.11
N ASN A 49 9.08 7.17 -7.96
CA ASN A 49 10.53 7.09 -7.80
C ASN A 49 11.14 6.03 -8.72
N LEU A 50 10.52 4.84 -8.81
CA LEU A 50 10.93 3.80 -9.77
C LEU A 50 10.80 4.29 -11.21
N LEU A 51 9.73 5.00 -11.53
CA LEU A 51 9.56 5.61 -12.84
C LEU A 51 10.67 6.63 -13.13
N VAL A 52 11.09 7.44 -12.16
CA VAL A 52 12.20 8.41 -12.31
C VAL A 52 13.56 7.72 -12.46
N ALA A 53 13.78 6.61 -11.74
CA ALA A 53 14.98 5.78 -11.85
C ALA A 53 15.12 5.10 -13.23
N LEU A 54 14.03 5.04 -14.01
CA LEU A 54 14.04 4.50 -15.36
C LEU A 54 14.72 5.47 -16.34
N VAL A 55 15.88 5.09 -16.86
CA VAL A 55 16.70 5.88 -17.78
C VAL A 55 16.81 5.22 -19.15
N ARG A 56 17.19 5.99 -20.19
CA ARG A 56 17.58 5.42 -21.48
C ARG A 56 19.08 5.13 -21.43
N GLY A 57 19.44 3.86 -21.41
CA GLY A 57 20.80 3.38 -21.57
C GLY A 57 21.14 3.01 -23.02
N PRO A 58 22.38 2.59 -23.29
CA PRO A 58 22.86 2.25 -24.62
C PRO A 58 22.15 1.02 -25.25
N ALA A 59 21.58 0.14 -24.43
CA ALA A 59 20.82 -1.03 -24.87
C ALA A 59 19.28 -0.84 -24.79
N GLY A 60 18.81 0.40 -24.58
CA GLY A 60 17.38 0.72 -24.43
C GLY A 60 17.02 1.21 -23.03
N LEU A 61 15.81 0.93 -22.56
CA LEU A 61 15.39 1.30 -21.21
C LEU A 61 16.18 0.49 -20.18
N GLN A 62 16.71 1.16 -19.16
CA GLN A 62 17.45 0.54 -18.06
C GLN A 62 17.02 1.20 -16.74
N LEU A 63 16.96 0.40 -15.68
CA LEU A 63 16.69 0.89 -14.33
C LEU A 63 18.03 1.23 -13.67
N ASP A 64 18.18 2.46 -13.18
CA ASP A 64 19.39 2.88 -12.48
C ASP A 64 19.37 2.38 -11.03
N ASP A 65 20.09 1.30 -10.75
CA ASP A 65 20.19 0.68 -9.42
C ASP A 65 20.69 1.65 -8.34
N HIS A 66 21.44 2.71 -8.69
CA HIS A 66 21.92 3.70 -7.72
C HIS A 66 20.82 4.65 -7.24
N ARG A 67 19.73 4.77 -8.03
CA ARG A 67 18.55 5.58 -7.68
C ARG A 67 17.48 4.77 -6.97
N LEU A 68 17.62 3.45 -6.89
CA LEU A 68 16.71 2.58 -6.18
C LEU A 68 16.99 2.65 -4.68
N SER A 69 15.92 2.54 -3.88
CA SER A 69 16.06 2.33 -2.45
C SER A 69 16.85 1.05 -2.17
N GLY A 70 17.82 1.12 -1.25
CA GLY A 70 18.60 -0.04 -0.82
C GLY A 70 17.73 -1.17 -0.23
N ALA A 71 16.48 -0.88 0.14
CA ALA A 71 15.51 -1.88 0.56
C ALA A 71 15.25 -2.95 -0.52
N TYR A 72 15.27 -2.60 -1.80
CA TYR A 72 15.03 -3.56 -2.89
C TYR A 72 16.18 -4.51 -3.18
N GLN A 73 17.35 -4.26 -2.59
CA GLN A 73 18.53 -5.11 -2.74
C GLN A 73 18.62 -6.15 -1.62
N ARG A 74 17.92 -5.92 -0.51
CA ARG A 74 17.92 -6.82 0.65
C ARG A 74 16.84 -7.90 0.47
N PRO A 75 17.20 -9.19 0.52
CA PRO A 75 16.21 -10.28 0.49
C PRO A 75 15.17 -10.11 1.59
N LEU A 76 13.89 -10.30 1.26
CA LEU A 76 12.77 -10.22 2.20
C LEU A 76 12.73 -8.94 3.04
N SER A 77 13.06 -7.80 2.42
CA SER A 77 13.07 -6.50 3.10
C SER A 77 11.68 -5.96 3.48
N GLY A 78 10.61 -6.62 3.01
CA GLY A 78 9.25 -6.10 3.10
C GLY A 78 8.91 -5.04 2.05
N HIS A 79 9.86 -4.67 1.18
CA HIS A 79 9.61 -3.77 0.05
C HIS A 79 9.92 -4.47 -1.26
N TYR A 80 8.94 -4.52 -2.15
CA TYR A 80 9.02 -5.27 -3.39
C TYR A 80 8.54 -4.43 -4.55
N PHE A 81 9.16 -4.62 -5.71
CA PHE A 81 8.64 -4.06 -6.97
C PHE A 81 8.73 -5.06 -8.12
N ARG A 82 7.85 -4.86 -9.08
CA ARG A 82 7.87 -5.47 -10.42
C ARG A 82 7.48 -4.41 -11.44
N MET A 83 8.24 -4.31 -12.52
CA MET A 83 7.97 -3.40 -13.63
C MET A 83 7.80 -4.22 -14.90
N ASP A 84 6.63 -4.18 -15.51
CA ASP A 84 6.33 -4.88 -16.75
C ASP A 84 6.37 -3.88 -17.92
N LEU A 85 7.22 -4.17 -18.92
CA LEU A 85 7.41 -3.39 -20.14
C LEU A 85 7.06 -4.26 -21.37
N PRO A 86 6.84 -3.65 -22.55
CA PRO A 86 6.53 -4.41 -23.76
C PRO A 86 7.64 -5.39 -24.20
N GLN A 87 8.87 -5.17 -23.72
CA GLN A 87 10.08 -5.87 -24.13
C GLN A 87 10.69 -6.73 -23.01
N GLY A 88 9.98 -6.90 -21.89
CA GLY A 88 10.44 -7.68 -20.75
C GLY A 88 9.90 -7.15 -19.43
N HIS A 89 10.31 -7.77 -18.33
CA HIS A 89 9.95 -7.34 -16.98
C HIS A 89 11.20 -7.21 -16.12
N TRP A 90 11.17 -6.26 -15.19
CA TRP A 90 12.16 -6.15 -14.12
C TRP A 90 11.51 -6.48 -12.79
N ARG A 91 12.26 -7.16 -11.93
CA ARG A 91 11.84 -7.49 -10.58
C ARG A 91 12.88 -7.00 -9.59
N SER A 92 12.41 -6.53 -8.44
CA SER A 92 13.27 -6.26 -7.28
C SER A 92 14.05 -7.51 -6.88
N ARG A 93 15.28 -7.32 -6.38
CA ARG A 93 16.09 -8.42 -5.86
C ARG A 93 15.60 -8.90 -4.49
N SER A 94 14.86 -8.06 -3.77
CA SER A 94 14.22 -8.39 -2.48
C SER A 94 13.20 -9.53 -2.60
N LEU A 95 12.61 -9.73 -3.79
CA LEU A 95 11.70 -10.86 -4.07
C LEU A 95 12.39 -12.23 -4.04
N TRP A 96 13.70 -12.29 -4.25
CA TRP A 96 14.44 -13.56 -4.28
C TRP A 96 13.80 -14.60 -5.23
N ASP A 97 13.32 -15.73 -4.69
CA ASP A 97 12.65 -16.82 -5.40
C ASP A 97 11.11 -16.69 -5.37
N PHE A 98 10.57 -15.62 -4.76
CA PHE A 98 9.15 -15.36 -4.67
C PHE A 98 8.63 -14.52 -5.84
N GLU A 99 7.38 -14.75 -6.21
CA GLU A 99 6.67 -13.97 -7.21
C GLU A 99 5.59 -13.11 -6.56
N LEU A 100 5.44 -11.88 -7.05
CA LEU A 100 4.34 -11.00 -6.64
C LEU A 100 3.03 -11.48 -7.28
N PRO A 101 1.94 -11.58 -6.50
CA PRO A 101 0.60 -11.70 -7.05
C PRO A 101 0.29 -10.58 -8.05
N GLN A 102 -0.55 -10.84 -9.06
CA GLN A 102 -0.93 -9.85 -10.07
C GLN A 102 -2.46 -9.66 -10.11
N PRO A 103 -3.06 -9.00 -9.09
CA PRO A 103 -4.51 -8.87 -8.97
C PRO A 103 -5.14 -7.88 -9.96
N GLY A 104 -4.35 -7.06 -10.66
CA GLY A 104 -4.82 -6.03 -11.59
C GLY A 104 -4.27 -4.64 -11.27
N VAL A 105 -4.79 -3.63 -11.96
CA VAL A 105 -4.46 -2.21 -11.74
C VAL A 105 -5.24 -1.68 -10.54
N GLY A 106 -4.57 -1.00 -9.61
CA GLY A 106 -5.17 -0.45 -8.40
C GLY A 106 -4.48 -0.89 -7.12
N LEU A 107 -5.08 -0.50 -5.99
CA LEU A 107 -4.63 -0.83 -4.64
C LEU A 107 -5.27 -2.15 -4.20
N HIS A 108 -4.45 -3.10 -3.75
CA HIS A 108 -4.88 -4.40 -3.26
C HIS A 108 -4.20 -4.70 -1.92
N ALA A 109 -5.01 -5.01 -0.91
CA ALA A 109 -4.55 -5.43 0.42
C ALA A 109 -4.82 -6.93 0.64
N ASN A 110 -4.27 -7.47 1.73
CA ASN A 110 -4.43 -8.86 2.19
C ASN A 110 -3.89 -9.89 1.19
N LEU A 111 -2.80 -9.57 0.52
CA LEU A 111 -2.10 -10.50 -0.37
C LEU A 111 -0.92 -11.12 0.38
N GLU A 112 -0.74 -12.44 0.29
CA GLU A 112 0.43 -13.08 0.89
C GLU A 112 1.58 -13.21 -0.11
N LEU A 113 2.82 -12.97 0.34
CA LEU A 113 4.00 -13.25 -0.47
C LEU A 113 4.33 -14.76 -0.45
N GLY A 114 3.64 -15.53 -1.30
CA GLY A 114 3.85 -16.97 -1.37
C GLY A 114 3.46 -17.67 -0.07
N LYS A 115 4.44 -18.24 0.65
CA LYS A 115 4.25 -18.91 1.96
C LYS A 115 5.08 -18.28 3.09
N THR A 116 5.47 -17.01 2.95
CA THR A 116 6.27 -16.31 3.98
C THR A 116 5.44 -15.86 5.18
N GLY A 117 4.11 -15.80 5.05
CA GLY A 117 3.21 -15.25 6.06
C GLY A 117 3.21 -13.71 6.12
N GLN A 118 3.84 -13.03 5.15
CA GLN A 118 3.83 -11.57 5.05
C GLN A 118 2.56 -11.09 4.32
N SER A 119 1.81 -10.21 4.98
CA SER A 119 0.68 -9.48 4.39
C SER A 119 1.18 -8.29 3.61
N LEU A 120 0.95 -8.32 2.30
CA LEU A 120 1.38 -7.31 1.34
C LEU A 120 0.24 -6.38 0.95
N LEU A 121 0.53 -5.08 1.05
CA LEU A 121 -0.24 -4.04 0.42
C LEU A 121 0.43 -3.72 -0.91
N MET A 122 -0.31 -3.91 -1.99
CA MET A 122 0.18 -3.79 -3.36
C MET A 122 -0.52 -2.64 -4.08
N LEU A 123 0.23 -1.87 -4.85
CA LEU A 123 -0.29 -0.88 -5.77
C LEU A 123 0.28 -1.13 -7.16
N THR A 124 -0.62 -1.38 -8.11
CA THR A 124 -0.27 -1.46 -9.53
C THR A 124 -0.70 -0.18 -10.22
N SER A 125 0.27 0.54 -10.80
CA SER A 125 0.05 1.78 -11.53
C SER A 125 0.58 1.67 -12.96
N GLU A 126 -0.25 2.11 -13.92
CA GLU A 126 0.17 2.19 -15.32
C GLU A 126 0.69 3.60 -15.66
N TYR A 127 1.83 3.63 -16.33
CA TYR A 127 2.51 4.83 -16.76
C TYR A 127 2.83 4.78 -18.25
N ARG A 128 3.12 5.96 -18.81
CA ARG A 128 3.65 6.09 -20.16
C ARG A 128 4.95 6.88 -20.11
N LYS A 129 6.06 6.22 -20.44
CA LYS A 129 7.38 6.87 -20.49
C LYS A 129 8.09 6.51 -21.78
N PHE A 130 8.71 7.51 -22.41
CA PHE A 130 9.44 7.34 -23.67
C PHE A 130 8.62 6.67 -24.80
N GLY A 131 7.31 6.92 -24.83
CA GLY A 131 6.40 6.34 -25.83
C GLY A 131 5.99 4.89 -25.58
N LYS A 132 6.40 4.26 -24.47
CA LYS A 132 6.01 2.90 -24.08
C LYS A 132 5.10 2.91 -22.86
N GLN A 133 4.12 2.01 -22.84
CA GLN A 133 3.30 1.74 -21.66
C GLN A 133 4.09 0.86 -20.69
N ILE A 134 4.07 1.21 -19.43
CA ILE A 134 4.86 0.56 -18.37
C ILE A 134 3.92 0.35 -17.20
N SER A 135 3.77 -0.89 -16.76
CA SER A 135 3.06 -1.18 -15.52
C SER A 135 4.08 -1.32 -14.40
N ILE A 136 3.90 -0.56 -13.32
CA ILE A 136 4.74 -0.63 -12.12
C ILE A 136 3.88 -1.14 -10.97
N THR A 137 4.23 -2.32 -10.47
CA THR A 137 3.65 -2.92 -9.28
C THR A 137 4.63 -2.75 -8.13
N VAL A 138 4.21 -2.07 -7.07
CA VAL A 138 4.96 -1.96 -5.81
C VAL A 138 4.18 -2.68 -4.72
N ALA A 139 4.88 -3.31 -3.80
CA ALA A 139 4.27 -3.94 -2.64
C ALA A 139 5.09 -3.67 -1.37
N GLN A 140 4.37 -3.49 -0.27
CA GLN A 140 4.94 -3.29 1.05
C GLN A 140 4.30 -4.25 2.05
N ASP A 141 5.13 -4.83 2.91
CA ASP A 141 4.71 -5.61 4.07
C ASP A 141 4.09 -4.70 5.14
N TYR A 142 2.89 -5.04 5.61
CA TYR A 142 2.18 -4.35 6.67
C TYR A 142 1.70 -5.28 7.79
N THR A 143 2.28 -6.49 7.86
CA THR A 143 2.00 -7.46 8.93
C THR A 143 2.38 -6.94 10.31
#